data_AF-D5CT33-F1
#
_entry.id   AF-D5CT33-F1
#
_cell.length_a   1.000
_cell.length_b   1.000
_cell.length_c   1.000
_cell.angle_alpha   90.00
_cell.angle_beta   90.00
_cell.angle_gamma   90.00
#
_symmetry.space_group_name_H-M   'P 1'
#
loop_
_entity.id
_entity.type
_entity.pdbx_description
1 polymer ?
#
loop_
_entity_poly.entity_id
_entity_poly.type
_entity_poly.pdbx_seq_one_letter_code
_entity_poly.pdbx_strand_id
1 'polypeptide(L)'
;MRLVDLEPHWLTPDVFIFRNPTGGKDWLTCKRVAMSTRDQQRLVWGDHMDPRTKTEWVGKSVVLTTPDCAWRFEGNDFNTLTVTPSIDASASGNWHGFITNGEIK
;
A
#
# COMPACT_ATOMS: atom_id res chain seq x y z
N MET A 1 -0.22 -5.63 16.64
CA MET A 1 0.65 -5.93 15.47
C MET A 1 1.27 -4.62 15.00
N ARG A 2 2.55 -4.61 14.61
CA ARG A 2 3.22 -3.42 14.10
C ARG A 2 3.22 -3.42 12.58
N LEU A 3 3.24 -2.25 11.95
CA LEU A 3 3.35 -2.10 10.50
C LEU A 3 4.63 -2.75 9.98
N VAL A 4 5.74 -2.64 10.71
CA VAL A 4 7.02 -3.28 10.36
C VAL A 4 6.95 -4.81 10.34
N ASP A 5 6.02 -5.43 11.08
CA ASP A 5 5.80 -6.88 11.07
C ASP A 5 5.11 -7.33 9.76
N LEU A 6 4.57 -6.39 8.97
CA LEU A 6 3.85 -6.63 7.73
C LEU A 6 4.70 -6.37 6.49
N GLU A 7 6.03 -6.42 6.63
CA GLU A 7 6.99 -6.24 5.54
C GLU A 7 6.68 -4.99 4.69
N PRO A 8 6.60 -3.77 5.26
CA PRO A 8 6.22 -2.59 4.52
C PRO A 8 7.35 -2.13 3.59
N HIS A 9 7.02 -1.70 2.37
CA HIS A 9 7.97 -1.25 1.36
C HIS A 9 7.50 0.05 0.71
N TRP A 10 8.39 1.04 0.66
CA TRP A 10 8.17 2.26 -0.12
C TRP A 10 8.41 1.96 -1.60
N LEU A 11 7.41 2.25 -2.44
CA LEU A 11 7.56 2.25 -3.89
C LEU A 11 8.02 3.62 -4.39
N THR A 12 7.54 4.67 -3.72
CA THR A 12 7.96 6.07 -3.88
C THR A 12 7.87 6.75 -2.51
N PRO A 13 8.32 8.00 -2.34
CA PRO A 13 8.08 8.77 -1.11
C PRO A 13 6.60 8.96 -0.76
N ASP A 14 5.70 8.77 -1.73
CA ASP A 14 4.27 9.01 -1.59
C ASP A 14 3.43 7.72 -1.56
N VAL A 15 4.03 6.57 -1.87
CA VAL A 15 3.32 5.29 -2.02
C VAL A 15 4.11 4.19 -1.35
N PHE A 16 3.44 3.47 -0.44
CA PHE A 16 3.97 2.23 0.10
C PHE A 16 2.97 1.10 -0.03
N ILE A 17 3.48 -0.12 0.10
CA ILE A 17 2.69 -1.33 0.22
C ILE A 17 3.09 -2.10 1.47
N PHE A 18 2.21 -2.96 1.97
CA PHE A 18 2.45 -3.83 3.11
C PHE A 18 1.56 -5.07 3.04
N ARG A 19 1.92 -6.15 3.73
CA ARG A 19 1.08 -7.36 3.79
C ARG A 19 -0.23 -7.08 4.49
N ASN A 20 -1.31 -7.65 3.98
CA ASN A 20 -2.63 -7.57 4.59
C ASN A 20 -2.58 -8.14 6.03
N PRO A 21 -2.97 -7.36 7.07
CA PRO A 21 -3.07 -7.84 8.45
C PRO A 21 -3.97 -9.06 8.64
N THR A 22 -5.02 -9.22 7.82
CA THR A 22 -6.04 -10.26 7.94
C THR A 22 -5.78 -11.47 7.04
N GLY A 23 -4.54 -11.97 7.02
CA GLY A 23 -4.21 -13.26 6.38
C GLY A 23 -2.91 -13.28 5.58
N GLY A 24 -2.25 -12.13 5.38
CA GLY A 24 -0.88 -12.03 4.84
C GLY A 24 -0.66 -12.47 3.40
N LYS A 25 -1.72 -12.86 2.66
CA LYS A 25 -1.66 -13.34 1.27
C LYS A 25 -1.59 -12.19 0.26
N ASP A 26 -2.39 -11.16 0.50
CA ASP A 26 -2.47 -9.97 -0.35
C ASP A 26 -1.56 -8.87 0.19
N TRP A 27 -1.12 -8.00 -0.72
CA TRP A 27 -0.45 -6.75 -0.41
C TRP A 27 -1.43 -5.60 -0.55
N LEU A 28 -1.42 -4.67 0.39
CA LEU A 28 -2.29 -3.49 0.37
C LEU A 28 -1.45 -2.28 -0.03
N THR A 29 -1.98 -1.47 -0.95
CA THR A 29 -1.36 -0.20 -1.34
C THR A 29 -1.89 0.94 -0.47
N CYS A 30 -1.03 1.89 -0.10
CA CYS A 30 -1.43 3.15 0.52
C CYS A 30 -0.68 4.31 -0.14
N LYS A 31 -1.38 5.41 -0.42
CA LYS A 31 -0.84 6.55 -1.18
C LYS A 31 -1.25 7.90 -0.59
N ARG A 32 -0.33 8.87 -0.54
CA ARG A 32 -0.65 10.23 -0.06
C ARG A 32 -1.06 11.22 -1.15
N VAL A 33 -1.11 10.75 -2.40
CA VAL A 33 -1.52 11.52 -3.56
C VAL A 33 -2.56 10.75 -4.37
N ALA A 34 -3.54 11.47 -4.91
CA ALA A 34 -4.48 10.89 -5.86
C ALA A 34 -3.72 10.44 -7.11
N MET A 35 -4.06 9.26 -7.62
CA MET A 35 -3.30 8.60 -8.67
C MET A 35 -4.19 7.66 -9.47
N SER A 36 -4.11 7.76 -10.80
CA SER A 36 -4.88 6.90 -11.70
C SER A 36 -4.58 5.42 -11.47
N THR A 37 -5.53 4.53 -11.76
CA THR A 37 -5.31 3.08 -11.67
C THR A 37 -4.13 2.65 -12.55
N ARG A 38 -3.96 3.27 -13.72
CA ARG A 38 -2.85 2.97 -14.65
C ARG A 38 -1.49 3.32 -14.06
N ASP A 39 -1.38 4.44 -13.36
CA ASP A 39 -0.11 4.84 -12.75
C ASP A 39 0.20 4.00 -11.51
N GLN A 40 -0.82 3.63 -10.72
CA GLN A 40 -0.66 2.65 -9.64
C GLN A 40 -0.17 1.30 -10.20
N GLN A 41 -0.76 0.82 -11.29
CA GLN A 41 -0.33 -0.40 -11.98
C GLN A 41 1.12 -0.31 -12.43
N ARG A 42 1.55 0.83 -12.98
CA ARG A 42 2.93 1.05 -13.41
C ARG A 42 3.92 1.03 -12.25
N LEU A 43 3.57 1.63 -11.11
CA LEU A 43 4.41 1.62 -9.92
C LEU A 43 4.56 0.21 -9.35
N VAL A 44 3.45 -0.53 -9.26
CA VAL A 44 3.46 -1.86 -8.64
C VAL A 44 4.03 -2.89 -9.61
N TRP A 45 3.62 -2.92 -10.87
CA TRP A 45 3.91 -4.02 -11.80
C TRP A 45 4.84 -3.65 -12.96
N GLY A 46 5.31 -2.40 -13.03
CA GLY A 46 6.09 -1.88 -14.15
C GLY A 46 5.21 -1.53 -15.36
N ASP A 47 5.84 -1.15 -16.47
CA ASP A 47 5.10 -1.01 -17.71
C ASP A 47 4.76 -2.43 -18.20
N HIS A 48 3.48 -2.78 -18.16
CA HIS A 48 2.95 -4.07 -18.61
C HIS A 48 3.28 -4.35 -20.08
N MET A 49 3.71 -3.32 -20.83
CA MET A 49 4.16 -3.39 -22.22
C MET A 49 5.69 -3.53 -22.37
N ASP A 50 6.51 -3.27 -21.34
CA ASP A 50 7.96 -3.50 -21.38
C ASP A 50 8.37 -4.68 -20.46
N PRO A 51 8.69 -5.86 -21.04
CA PRO A 51 9.04 -7.05 -20.26
C PRO A 51 10.34 -6.91 -19.44
N ARG A 52 11.11 -5.83 -19.64
CA ARG A 52 12.33 -5.53 -18.88
C ARG A 52 12.06 -4.71 -17.63
N THR A 53 10.86 -4.14 -17.48
CA THR A 53 10.50 -3.28 -16.33
C THR A 53 9.89 -4.04 -15.16
N LYS A 54 10.10 -5.37 -15.09
CA LYS A 54 9.54 -6.19 -14.01
C LYS A 54 10.03 -5.69 -12.65
N THR A 55 9.08 -5.28 -11.82
CA THR A 55 9.31 -5.02 -10.40
C THR A 55 9.33 -6.34 -9.63
N GLU A 56 9.82 -6.32 -8.39
CA GLU A 56 9.75 -7.46 -7.47
C GLU A 56 8.30 -7.89 -7.10
N TRP A 57 7.31 -7.06 -7.45
CA TRP A 57 5.89 -7.26 -7.13
C TRP A 57 5.10 -7.90 -8.28
N VAL A 58 5.74 -8.11 -9.45
CA VAL A 58 5.12 -8.83 -10.58
C VAL A 58 4.72 -10.24 -10.16
N GLY A 59 3.44 -10.60 -10.39
CA GLY A 59 2.88 -11.90 -10.02
C GLY A 59 2.40 -11.99 -8.57
N LYS A 60 2.59 -10.96 -7.74
CA LYS A 60 2.01 -10.88 -6.40
C LYS A 60 0.60 -10.27 -6.48
N SER A 61 -0.28 -10.73 -5.59
CA SER A 61 -1.61 -10.14 -5.41
C SER A 61 -1.47 -8.81 -4.66
N VAL A 62 -1.66 -7.69 -5.36
CA VAL A 62 -1.57 -6.34 -4.79
C VAL A 62 -2.90 -5.63 -5.01
N VAL A 63 -3.52 -5.21 -3.91
CA VAL A 63 -4.78 -4.47 -3.89
C VAL A 63 -4.47 -2.98 -4.09
N LEU A 64 -4.91 -2.46 -5.23
CA LEU A 64 -4.83 -1.04 -5.54
C LEU A 64 -5.96 -0.27 -4.86
N THR A 65 -5.71 1.00 -4.59
CA THR A 65 -6.70 1.90 -3.98
C THR A 65 -7.50 2.63 -5.04
N THR A 66 -8.67 3.17 -4.68
CA THR A 66 -9.45 3.97 -5.62
C THR A 66 -8.64 5.17 -6.11
N PRO A 67 -8.85 5.66 -7.35
CA PRO A 67 -7.99 6.69 -7.93
C PRO A 67 -7.92 7.99 -7.12
N ASP A 68 -9.03 8.34 -6.48
CA ASP A 68 -9.26 9.56 -5.70
C ASP A 68 -8.76 9.48 -4.25
N CYS A 69 -8.46 8.28 -3.73
CA CYS A 69 -7.91 8.15 -2.38
C CYS A 69 -6.56 8.87 -2.23
N ALA A 70 -6.41 9.66 -1.19
CA ALA A 70 -5.14 10.27 -0.79
C ALA A 70 -5.13 10.39 0.74
N TRP A 71 -4.22 9.66 1.38
CA TRP A 71 -4.08 9.68 2.83
C TRP A 71 -3.05 10.72 3.28
N ARG A 72 -3.21 11.26 4.48
CA ARG A 72 -2.18 12.04 5.16
C ARG A 72 -1.26 11.09 5.92
N PHE A 73 0.05 11.25 5.71
CA PHE A 73 1.10 10.53 6.43
C PHE A 73 1.78 11.45 7.44
N GLU A 74 1.98 10.96 8.66
CA GLU A 74 2.75 11.61 9.71
C GLU A 74 3.76 10.62 10.30
N GLY A 75 4.97 11.07 10.62
CA GLY A 75 6.08 10.19 11.00
C GLY A 75 7.12 10.05 9.88
N ASN A 76 8.28 9.49 10.24
CA ASN A 76 9.45 9.48 9.35
C ASN A 76 9.75 8.08 8.78
N ASP A 77 9.21 7.04 9.40
CA ASP A 77 9.45 5.64 9.05
C ASP A 77 8.23 4.78 9.40
N PHE A 78 8.28 3.49 9.05
CA PHE A 78 7.20 2.55 9.34
C PHE A 78 7.01 2.25 10.84
N ASN A 79 7.98 2.60 11.70
CA ASN A 79 7.83 2.46 13.15
C ASN A 79 6.96 3.56 13.76
N THR A 80 6.93 4.73 13.13
CA THR A 80 6.26 5.93 13.65
C THR A 80 5.12 6.40 12.77
N LEU A 81 4.89 5.75 11.62
CA LEU A 81 3.91 6.17 10.63
C LEU A 81 2.49 6.18 11.21
N THR A 82 1.80 7.29 11.00
CA THR A 82 0.36 7.45 11.20
C THR A 82 -0.27 7.79 9.87
N VAL A 83 -1.34 7.08 9.52
CA VAL A 83 -2.06 7.25 8.25
C VAL A 83 -3.50 7.63 8.57
N THR A 84 -3.96 8.75 7.98
CA THR A 84 -5.32 9.27 8.17
C THR A 84 -5.99 9.62 6.84
N PRO A 85 -7.28 9.32 6.63
CA PRO A 85 -8.17 8.54 7.51
C PRO A 85 -7.79 7.04 7.58
N SER A 86 -8.66 6.17 8.11
CA SER A 86 -8.45 4.70 8.05
C SER A 86 -8.19 4.23 6.61
N ILE A 87 -7.44 3.14 6.47
CA ILE A 87 -7.27 2.43 5.19
C ILE A 87 -8.41 1.42 5.08
N ASP A 88 -9.24 1.55 4.06
CA ASP A 88 -10.35 0.63 3.78
C ASP A 88 -10.09 -0.16 2.49
N ALA A 89 -9.76 -1.45 2.64
CA ALA A 89 -9.67 -2.41 1.54
C ALA A 89 -10.78 -3.49 1.62
N SER A 90 -11.83 -3.25 2.40
CA SER A 90 -12.90 -4.23 2.66
C SER A 90 -13.69 -4.62 1.41
N ALA A 91 -13.80 -3.72 0.43
CA ALA A 91 -14.43 -4.00 -0.86
C ALA A 91 -13.77 -5.17 -1.63
N SER A 92 -12.48 -5.42 -1.36
CA SER A 92 -11.71 -6.55 -1.91
C SER A 92 -11.58 -7.71 -0.91
N GLY A 93 -12.41 -7.75 0.14
CA GLY A 93 -12.36 -8.75 1.22
C GLY A 93 -11.11 -8.64 2.11
N ASN A 94 -10.42 -7.51 2.08
CA ASN A 94 -9.18 -7.28 2.80
C ASN A 94 -9.40 -6.43 4.08
N TRP A 95 -8.33 -6.16 4.82
CA TRP A 95 -8.39 -5.40 6.06
C TRP A 95 -8.91 -3.96 5.87
N HIS A 96 -9.66 -3.50 6.88
CA HIS A 96 -10.01 -2.10 7.09
C HIS A 96 -9.61 -1.71 8.50
N GLY A 97 -8.81 -0.66 8.64
CA GLY A 97 -8.41 -0.17 9.95
C GLY A 97 -7.45 1.01 9.91
N PHE A 98 -6.77 1.23 11.03
CA PHE A 98 -5.91 2.39 11.24
C PHE A 98 -4.44 1.98 11.35
N ILE A 99 -3.58 2.86 10.84
CA ILE A 99 -2.15 2.86 11.17
C ILE A 99 -1.91 4.07 12.06
N THR A 100 -1.48 3.86 13.30
CA THR A 100 -1.20 4.95 14.26
C THR A 100 0.10 4.68 14.98
N ASN A 101 1.09 5.57 14.81
CA ASN A 101 2.43 5.42 15.36
C ASN A 101 3.05 4.03 15.08
N GLY A 102 2.89 3.54 13.85
CA GLY A 102 3.32 2.22 13.41
C GLY A 102 2.50 1.05 13.95
N GLU A 103 1.42 1.27 14.71
CA GLU A 103 0.51 0.22 15.19
C GLU A 103 -0.63 -0.02 14.20
N ILE A 104 -0.96 -1.30 13.98
CA ILE A 104 -2.12 -1.75 13.19
C ILE A 104 -3.31 -1.97 14.14
N LYS A 105 -4.43 -1.29 13.89
CA LYS A 105 -5.66 -1.34 14.69
C LYS A 105 -6.89 -1.62 13.84
#